data_AF-A8YI72-F1
#
_entry.id   AF-A8YI72-F1
#
_cell.length_a   1.000
_cell.length_b   1.000
_cell.length_c   1.000
_cell.angle_alpha   90.00
_cell.angle_beta   90.00
_cell.angle_gamma   90.00
#
_symmetry.space_group_name_H-M   'P 1'
#
loop_
_entity.id
_entity.type
_entity.pdbx_description
1 polymer ?
#
loop_
_entity_poly.entity_id
_entity_poly.type
_entity_poly.pdbx_seq_one_letter_code
_entity_poly.pdbx_strand_id
1 'polypeptide(L)'
;MSNLLIVESKNDKIFIEALVKYLNINKIQLDKPICFEEDDYKCLQGLDQAKLTSTFDEIKATLGKKAIPKVGIIIDQDSDTKTERLNWLNDCLKKVYPEAEDIRKTSQLYRLTTTEDQITEFACYFTNVEGQGELETVLKKIKSQDSTYADCLEDWRNCLNKQEKSIKDKDFGRC
;
A
#
# COMPACT_ATOMS: atom_id res chain seq x y z
N MET A 1 11.90 4.18 20.24
CA MET A 1 11.87 3.18 19.14
C MET A 1 10.70 3.54 18.23
N SER A 2 10.93 3.55 16.92
CA SER A 2 9.91 3.86 15.92
C SER A 2 9.41 2.58 15.28
N ASN A 3 8.11 2.51 15.01
CA ASN A 3 7.52 1.46 14.18
C ASN A 3 7.81 1.76 12.71
N LEU A 4 7.84 0.72 11.89
CA LEU A 4 8.01 0.83 10.44
C LEU A 4 6.65 0.76 9.75
N LEU A 5 6.40 1.65 8.80
CA LEU A 5 5.23 1.61 7.94
C LEU A 5 5.67 1.67 6.49
N ILE A 6 5.15 0.73 5.69
CA ILE A 6 5.43 0.62 4.26
C ILE A 6 4.12 0.76 3.52
N VAL A 7 4.16 1.44 2.39
CA VAL A 7 3.00 1.74 1.56
C VAL A 7 3.28 1.32 0.12
N GLU A 8 2.23 1.10 -0.66
CA GLU A 8 2.35 0.62 -2.04
C GLU A 8 3.13 1.57 -2.93
N SER A 9 2.70 2.84 -3.04
CA SER A 9 3.27 3.79 -4.00
C SER A 9 3.81 5.07 -3.36
N LYS A 10 4.46 5.91 -4.19
CA LYS A 10 4.89 7.25 -3.79
C LYS A 10 3.70 8.14 -3.42
N ASN A 11 2.57 8.06 -4.11
CA ASN A 11 1.38 8.86 -3.81
C ASN A 11 0.82 8.49 -2.43
N ASP A 12 0.72 7.18 -2.14
CA ASP A 12 0.35 6.69 -0.81
C ASP A 12 1.28 7.22 0.27
N LYS A 13 2.59 7.21 0.01
CA LYS A 13 3.57 7.70 0.96
C LYS A 13 3.33 9.17 1.31
N ILE A 14 3.19 10.02 0.30
CA ILE A 14 2.94 11.45 0.49
C ILE A 14 1.67 11.68 1.33
N PHE A 15 0.59 10.95 0.99
CA PHE A 15 -0.67 11.06 1.71
C PHE A 15 -0.56 10.58 3.16
N ILE A 16 0.00 9.39 3.39
CA ILE A 16 0.11 8.80 4.73
C ILE A 16 1.09 9.60 5.60
N GLU A 17 2.16 10.17 5.04
CA GLU A 17 3.03 11.11 5.76
C GLU A 17 2.26 12.35 6.24
N ALA A 18 1.46 12.94 5.35
CA ALA A 18 0.61 14.08 5.69
C ALA A 18 -0.41 13.72 6.78
N LEU A 19 -1.02 12.54 6.68
CA LEU A 19 -1.99 12.03 7.65
C LEU A 19 -1.35 11.76 9.02
N VAL A 20 -0.19 11.10 9.07
CA VAL A 20 0.58 10.85 10.29
C VAL A 20 0.94 12.16 10.99
N LYS A 21 1.36 13.16 10.22
CA LYS A 21 1.66 14.50 10.73
C LYS A 21 0.41 15.20 11.27
N TYR A 22 -0.70 15.14 10.53
CA TYR A 22 -1.98 15.70 10.95
C TYR A 22 -2.50 15.08 12.26
N LEU A 23 -2.37 13.76 12.40
CA LEU A 23 -2.76 13.01 13.60
C LEU A 23 -1.74 13.11 14.76
N ASN A 24 -0.60 13.81 14.55
CA ASN A 24 0.48 13.98 15.52
C ASN A 24 1.03 12.64 16.06
N ILE A 25 1.23 11.66 15.17
CA ILE A 25 1.73 10.33 15.55
C ILE A 25 3.27 10.32 15.47
N ASN A 26 3.93 10.38 16.62
CA ASN A 26 5.38 10.60 16.72
C ASN A 26 6.25 9.31 16.72
N LYS A 27 5.67 8.13 16.46
CA LYS A 27 6.37 6.83 16.58
C LYS A 27 6.23 5.94 15.34
N ILE A 28 6.02 6.54 14.17
CA ILE A 28 5.95 5.84 12.89
C ILE A 28 7.01 6.43 11.98
N GLN A 29 7.82 5.56 11.38
CA GLN A 29 8.75 5.89 10.32
C GLN A 29 8.20 5.26 9.04
N LEU A 30 7.90 6.09 8.04
CA LEU A 30 7.56 5.58 6.71
C LEU A 30 8.84 5.23 5.96
N ASP A 31 8.91 4.00 5.47
CA ASP A 31 10.03 3.54 4.65
C ASP A 31 9.87 3.96 3.18
N LYS A 32 10.77 3.51 2.31
CA LYS A 32 10.55 3.53 0.88
C LYS A 32 9.26 2.78 0.50
N PRO A 33 8.46 3.31 -0.43
CA PRO A 33 7.29 2.61 -0.94
C PRO A 33 7.73 1.34 -1.70
N ILE A 34 6.81 0.39 -1.84
CA ILE A 34 7.09 -0.88 -2.55
C ILE A 34 7.34 -0.61 -4.04
N CYS A 35 6.56 0.30 -4.62
CA CYS A 35 6.74 0.87 -5.95
C CYS A 35 7.52 2.19 -5.84
N PHE A 36 8.83 2.15 -6.12
CA PHE A 36 9.72 3.31 -6.14
C PHE A 36 10.14 3.71 -7.57
N GLU A 37 10.35 5.01 -7.79
CA GLU A 37 10.19 5.75 -9.06
C GLU A 37 11.03 5.32 -10.28
N GLU A 38 12.08 4.49 -10.15
CA GLU A 38 12.85 4.06 -11.33
C GLU A 38 12.10 3.02 -12.20
N ASP A 39 10.97 2.50 -11.72
CA ASP A 39 10.27 1.36 -12.29
C ASP A 39 8.73 1.57 -12.35
N ASP A 40 8.29 2.83 -12.38
CA ASP A 40 6.87 3.24 -12.34
C ASP A 40 6.04 2.55 -13.44
N TYR A 41 6.62 2.36 -14.63
CA TYR A 41 5.94 1.66 -15.73
C TYR A 41 5.56 0.21 -15.41
N LYS A 42 6.32 -0.49 -14.55
CA LYS A 42 5.99 -1.86 -14.15
C LYS A 42 4.90 -1.91 -13.08
N CYS A 43 4.82 -0.90 -12.21
CA CYS A 43 3.73 -0.79 -11.22
C CYS A 43 2.42 -0.25 -11.81
N LEU A 44 2.41 0.18 -13.08
CA LEU A 44 1.16 0.50 -13.80
C LEU A 44 0.21 -0.71 -13.91
N GLN A 45 0.75 -1.94 -13.92
CA GLN A 45 -0.06 -3.16 -13.91
C GLN A 45 -0.47 -3.63 -12.52
N GLY A 46 -0.13 -2.89 -11.46
CA GLY A 46 -0.37 -3.26 -10.06
C GLY A 46 0.89 -3.75 -9.35
N LEU A 47 0.72 -4.03 -8.06
CA LEU A 47 1.78 -4.56 -7.22
C LEU A 47 2.13 -6.00 -7.59
N ASP A 48 3.38 -6.25 -7.98
CA ASP A 48 3.86 -7.58 -8.36
C ASP A 48 4.42 -8.38 -7.16
N GLN A 49 4.24 -9.70 -7.21
CA GLN A 49 4.66 -10.65 -6.19
C GLN A 49 6.16 -10.56 -5.91
N ALA A 50 6.98 -10.36 -6.95
CA ALA A 50 8.43 -10.28 -6.81
C ALA A 50 8.85 -9.03 -6.01
N LYS A 51 8.20 -7.88 -6.25
CA LYS A 51 8.50 -6.62 -5.54
C LYS A 51 8.12 -6.71 -4.07
N LEU A 52 6.94 -7.25 -3.78
CA LEU A 52 6.51 -7.44 -2.39
C LEU A 52 7.42 -8.44 -1.65
N THR A 53 7.78 -9.55 -2.29
CA THR A 53 8.72 -10.53 -1.70
C THR A 53 10.09 -9.90 -1.42
N SER A 54 10.63 -9.14 -2.38
CA SER A 54 11.89 -8.41 -2.19
C SER A 54 11.81 -7.40 -1.05
N THR A 55 10.66 -6.73 -0.89
CA THR A 55 10.43 -5.80 0.22
C THR A 55 10.45 -6.55 1.56
N PHE A 56 9.83 -7.73 1.64
CA PHE A 56 9.92 -8.57 2.84
C PHE A 56 11.35 -9.02 3.15
N ASP A 57 12.16 -9.37 2.14
CA ASP A 57 13.58 -9.70 2.32
C ASP A 57 14.39 -8.52 2.88
N GLU A 58 14.13 -7.31 2.40
CA GLU A 58 14.78 -6.09 2.91
C GLU A 58 14.35 -5.76 4.34
N ILE A 59 13.06 -5.95 4.68
CA ILE A 59 12.58 -5.85 6.06
C ILE A 59 13.30 -6.86 6.93
N LYS A 60 13.42 -8.12 6.50
CA LYS A 60 14.15 -9.16 7.24
C LYS A 60 15.60 -8.77 7.50
N ALA A 61 16.29 -8.25 6.49
CA ALA A 61 17.66 -7.75 6.62
C ALA A 61 17.77 -6.55 7.58
N THR A 62 16.74 -5.70 7.62
CA THR A 62 16.67 -4.54 8.53
C THR A 62 16.41 -4.98 9.97
N LEU A 63 15.48 -5.91 10.18
CA LEU A 63 15.17 -6.48 11.49
C LEU A 63 16.39 -7.18 12.12
N GLY A 64 17.23 -7.84 11.30
CA GLY A 64 18.50 -8.42 11.78
C GLY A 64 19.58 -7.40 12.18
N LYS A 65 19.40 -6.11 11.88
CA LYS A 65 20.35 -5.04 12.26
C LYS A 65 19.83 -4.14 13.37
N LYS A 66 18.50 -4.05 13.49
CA LYS A 66 17.82 -3.10 14.37
C LYS A 66 16.50 -3.71 14.84
N ALA A 67 16.31 -3.70 16.15
CA ALA A 67 15.02 -4.06 16.74
C ALA A 67 13.94 -3.04 16.34
N ILE A 68 12.94 -3.50 15.60
CA ILE A 68 11.75 -2.74 15.23
C ILE A 68 10.55 -3.42 15.88
N PRO A 69 9.81 -2.75 16.78
CA PRO A 69 8.71 -3.40 17.49
C PRO A 69 7.56 -3.85 16.59
N LYS A 70 7.23 -3.02 15.59
CA LYS A 70 6.06 -3.20 14.72
C LYS A 70 6.37 -2.82 13.29
N VAL A 71 5.88 -3.62 12.35
CA VAL A 71 5.90 -3.38 10.90
C VAL A 71 4.46 -3.37 10.38
N GLY A 72 4.08 -2.28 9.73
CA GLY A 72 2.81 -2.14 9.04
C GLY A 72 3.00 -2.10 7.53
N ILE A 73 2.11 -2.72 6.78
CA ILE A 73 2.02 -2.57 5.32
C ILE A 73 0.63 -2.07 4.92
N ILE A 74 0.57 -1.08 4.03
CA ILE A 74 -0.66 -0.59 3.42
C ILE A 74 -0.53 -0.81 1.91
N ILE A 75 -1.45 -1.57 1.33
CA ILE A 75 -1.51 -1.83 -0.11
C ILE A 75 -2.93 -1.60 -0.62
N ASP A 76 -3.09 -1.38 -1.91
CA ASP A 76 -4.40 -1.26 -2.51
C ASP A 76 -5.08 -2.63 -2.58
N GLN A 77 -6.42 -2.63 -2.50
CA GLN A 77 -7.20 -3.84 -2.73
C GLN A 77 -7.47 -4.06 -4.23
N ASP A 78 -7.33 -3.02 -5.06
CA ASP A 78 -7.62 -3.06 -6.50
C ASP A 78 -9.03 -3.65 -6.75
N SER A 79 -9.15 -4.61 -7.67
CA SER A 79 -10.36 -5.38 -7.95
C SER A 79 -10.45 -6.70 -7.16
N ASP A 80 -9.40 -7.06 -6.42
CA ASP A 80 -9.32 -8.35 -5.74
C ASP A 80 -10.27 -8.40 -4.55
N THR A 81 -10.79 -9.59 -4.25
CA THR A 81 -11.46 -9.79 -2.96
C THR A 81 -10.43 -9.72 -1.84
N LYS A 82 -10.89 -9.32 -0.64
CA LYS A 82 -10.04 -9.29 0.55
C LYS A 82 -9.34 -10.64 0.81
N THR A 83 -10.02 -11.74 0.54
CA THR A 83 -9.49 -13.09 0.72
C THR A 83 -8.38 -13.39 -0.28
N GLU A 84 -8.58 -13.08 -1.56
CA GLU A 84 -7.55 -13.25 -2.59
C GLU A 84 -6.30 -12.43 -2.26
N ARG A 85 -6.49 -11.17 -1.87
CA ARG A 85 -5.39 -10.27 -1.51
C ARG A 85 -4.64 -10.72 -0.25
N LEU A 86 -5.34 -11.28 0.75
CA LEU A 86 -4.72 -11.89 1.93
C LEU A 86 -3.92 -13.14 1.57
N ASN A 87 -4.46 -14.02 0.73
CA ASN A 87 -3.76 -15.24 0.29
C ASN A 87 -2.47 -14.86 -0.45
N TRP A 88 -2.56 -13.93 -1.40
CA TRP A 88 -1.41 -13.42 -2.13
C TRP A 88 -0.35 -12.79 -1.22
N LEU A 89 -0.76 -12.00 -0.22
CA LEU A 89 0.13 -11.44 0.80
C LEU A 89 0.83 -12.53 1.62
N ASN A 90 0.08 -13.55 2.07
CA ASN A 90 0.61 -14.69 2.83
C ASN A 90 1.61 -15.50 2.01
N ASP A 91 1.34 -15.73 0.72
CA ASP A 91 2.27 -16.42 -0.18
C ASP A 91 3.59 -15.68 -0.32
N CYS A 92 3.56 -14.34 -0.40
CA CYS A 92 4.77 -13.52 -0.43
C CYS A 92 5.50 -13.55 0.91
N LEU A 93 4.76 -13.43 2.02
CA LEU A 93 5.33 -13.41 3.37
C LEU A 93 6.02 -14.74 3.69
N LYS A 94 5.38 -15.87 3.39
CA LYS A 94 5.90 -17.22 3.66
C LYS A 94 7.14 -17.59 2.87
N LYS A 95 7.36 -16.97 1.69
CA LYS A 95 8.62 -17.12 0.96
C LYS A 95 9.82 -16.63 1.76
N VAL A 96 9.63 -15.59 2.58
CA VAL A 96 10.70 -14.95 3.37
C VAL A 96 10.69 -15.42 4.84
N TYR A 97 9.49 -15.67 5.38
CA TYR A 97 9.22 -16.14 6.74
C TYR A 97 8.36 -17.41 6.70
N PRO A 98 8.95 -18.60 6.43
CA PRO A 98 8.19 -19.85 6.28
C PRO A 98 7.33 -20.23 7.50
N GLU A 99 7.78 -19.85 8.70
CA GLU A 99 7.12 -20.13 9.97
C GLU A 99 6.11 -19.05 10.39
N ALA A 100 5.87 -18.03 9.55
CA ALA A 100 4.92 -16.98 9.87
C ALA A 100 3.47 -17.52 9.90
N GLU A 101 2.71 -17.07 10.90
CA GLU A 101 1.28 -17.34 10.96
C GLU A 101 0.56 -16.68 9.77
N ASP A 102 -0.46 -17.36 9.23
CA ASP A 102 -1.30 -16.79 8.19
C ASP A 102 -2.07 -15.57 8.70
N ILE A 103 -1.94 -14.47 7.96
CA ILE A 103 -2.72 -13.27 8.17
C ILE A 103 -4.14 -13.55 7.66
N ARG A 104 -5.10 -13.56 8.59
CA ARG A 104 -6.51 -13.85 8.30
C ARG A 104 -7.37 -12.59 8.24
N LYS A 105 -6.90 -11.49 8.82
CA LYS A 105 -7.64 -10.23 8.92
C LYS A 105 -6.66 -9.06 8.82
N THR A 106 -7.07 -8.03 8.10
CA THR A 106 -6.42 -6.71 8.12
C THR A 106 -6.61 -6.03 9.47
N SER A 107 -5.77 -5.05 9.79
CA SER A 107 -5.83 -4.24 11.01
C SER A 107 -5.69 -5.05 12.32
N GLN A 108 -5.05 -6.21 12.25
CA GLN A 108 -4.69 -7.03 13.40
C GLN A 108 -3.17 -7.23 13.44
N LEU A 109 -2.63 -7.43 14.64
CA LEU A 109 -1.22 -7.68 14.87
C LEU A 109 -0.96 -9.19 14.90
N TYR A 110 -0.01 -9.63 14.09
CA TYR A 110 0.49 -11.00 14.00
C TYR A 110 1.95 -11.04 14.43
N ARG A 111 2.39 -12.13 15.05
CA ARG A 111 3.78 -12.25 15.49
C ARG A 111 4.65 -12.73 14.33
N LEU A 112 5.75 -12.03 14.10
CA LEU A 112 6.86 -12.46 13.26
C LEU A 112 8.07 -12.73 14.14
N THR A 113 8.46 -14.00 14.20
CA THR A 113 9.71 -14.42 14.82
C THR A 113 10.83 -14.26 13.80
N THR A 114 11.86 -13.49 14.17
CA THR A 114 13.04 -13.30 13.32
C THR A 114 14.13 -14.33 13.64
N THR A 115 15.16 -14.40 12.81
CA THR A 115 16.28 -15.36 12.95
C THR A 115 17.11 -15.18 14.22
N GLU A 116 16.94 -14.08 14.95
CA GLU A 116 17.64 -13.79 16.21
C GLU A 116 16.73 -13.91 17.44
N ASP A 117 15.61 -14.65 17.34
CA ASP A 117 14.56 -14.76 18.37
C ASP A 117 13.92 -13.41 18.77
N GLN A 118 14.18 -12.34 18.02
CA GLN A 118 13.47 -11.09 18.21
C GLN A 118 12.04 -11.23 17.71
N ILE A 119 11.10 -10.79 18.55
CA ILE A 119 9.67 -10.78 18.24
C ILE A 119 9.32 -9.39 17.68
N THR A 120 8.85 -9.36 16.44
CA THR A 120 8.27 -8.18 15.79
C THR A 120 6.79 -8.44 15.53
N GLU A 121 5.93 -7.44 15.68
CA GLU A 121 4.54 -7.56 15.29
C GLU A 121 4.31 -7.02 13.87
N PHE A 122 3.50 -7.72 13.09
CA PHE A 122 3.17 -7.37 11.71
C PHE A 122 1.67 -7.08 11.57
N ALA A 123 1.32 -6.06 10.81
CA ALA A 123 -0.07 -5.79 10.42
C ALA A 123 -0.15 -5.37 8.95
N CYS A 124 -1.26 -5.69 8.30
CA CYS A 124 -1.59 -5.17 6.98
C CYS A 124 -2.92 -4.43 6.97
N TYR A 125 -3.06 -3.50 6.04
CA TYR A 125 -4.31 -2.86 5.68
C TYR A 125 -4.43 -2.79 4.16
N PHE A 126 -5.65 -3.00 3.65
CA PHE A 126 -5.95 -2.88 2.24
C PHE A 126 -6.78 -1.63 2.02
N THR A 127 -6.25 -0.67 1.27
CA THR A 127 -6.98 0.55 0.91
C THR A 127 -8.14 0.17 -0.01
N ASN A 128 -9.36 0.56 0.36
CA ASN A 128 -10.57 0.24 -0.40
C ASN A 128 -11.74 1.16 -0.03
N VAL A 129 -12.72 1.25 -0.92
CA VAL A 129 -14.09 1.72 -0.67
C VAL A 129 -15.04 0.57 -0.99
N GLU A 130 -15.87 0.16 -0.04
CA GLU A 130 -16.84 -0.93 -0.23
C GLU A 130 -16.20 -2.25 -0.71
N GLY A 131 -14.94 -2.50 -0.33
CA GLY A 131 -14.21 -3.73 -0.64
C GLY A 131 -13.48 -3.73 -1.98
N GLN A 132 -13.36 -2.60 -2.68
CA GLN A 132 -12.53 -2.45 -3.88
C GLN A 132 -11.87 -1.07 -3.96
N GLY A 133 -10.84 -0.94 -4.78
CA GLY A 133 -10.21 0.33 -5.13
C GLY A 133 -8.85 0.57 -4.50
N GLU A 134 -8.43 1.81 -4.62
CA GLU A 134 -7.11 2.35 -4.26
C GLU A 134 -7.29 3.67 -3.48
N LEU A 135 -6.19 4.30 -3.06
CA LEU A 135 -6.23 5.56 -2.32
C LEU A 135 -7.09 6.64 -3.01
N GLU A 136 -6.92 6.80 -4.32
CA GLU A 136 -7.65 7.75 -5.13
C GLU A 136 -9.18 7.53 -5.06
N THR A 137 -9.60 6.26 -4.95
CA THR A 137 -11.01 5.91 -4.78
C THR A 137 -11.55 6.42 -3.45
N VAL A 138 -10.76 6.27 -2.37
CA VAL A 138 -11.09 6.81 -1.04
C VAL A 138 -11.18 8.33 -1.09
N LEU A 139 -10.17 8.99 -1.66
CA LEU A 139 -10.09 10.45 -1.76
C LEU A 139 -11.29 11.04 -2.53
N LYS A 140 -11.68 10.40 -3.64
CA LYS A 140 -12.88 10.80 -4.41
C LYS A 140 -14.16 10.64 -3.58
N LYS A 141 -14.30 9.55 -2.82
CA LYS A 141 -15.50 9.29 -2.00
C LYS A 141 -15.65 10.29 -0.84
N ILE A 142 -14.53 10.73 -0.25
CA ILE A 142 -14.55 11.64 0.90
C ILE A 142 -14.45 13.13 0.51
N LYS A 143 -14.34 13.45 -0.78
CA LYS A 143 -14.32 14.83 -1.29
C LYS A 143 -15.59 15.56 -0.83
N SER A 144 -15.41 16.55 0.05
CA SER A 144 -16.50 17.36 0.62
C SER A 144 -16.59 18.76 0.02
N GLN A 145 -15.62 19.15 -0.82
CA GLN A 145 -15.54 20.44 -1.49
C GLN A 145 -15.13 20.26 -2.95
N ASP A 146 -15.56 21.17 -3.81
CA ASP A 146 -15.15 21.19 -5.22
C ASP A 146 -13.64 21.34 -5.36
N SER A 147 -13.08 20.77 -6.42
CA SER A 147 -11.64 20.76 -6.66
C SER A 147 -11.42 21.01 -8.13
N THR A 148 -11.06 22.25 -8.46
CA THR A 148 -10.88 22.72 -9.84
C THR A 148 -9.97 21.79 -10.64
N TYR A 149 -8.93 21.23 -10.02
CA TYR A 149 -8.02 20.28 -10.68
C TYR A 149 -8.70 18.96 -11.03
N ALA A 150 -9.48 18.38 -10.10
CA ALA A 150 -10.24 17.16 -10.36
C ALA A 150 -11.33 17.40 -11.41
N ASP A 151 -11.97 18.57 -11.37
CA ASP A 151 -13.05 18.93 -12.28
C ASP A 151 -12.49 19.14 -13.71
N CYS A 152 -11.32 19.77 -13.86
CA CYS A 152 -10.62 19.88 -15.16
C CYS A 152 -10.18 18.52 -15.73
N LEU A 153 -9.78 17.58 -14.87
CA LEU A 153 -9.45 16.21 -15.29
C LEU A 153 -10.69 15.49 -15.83
N GLU A 154 -11.82 15.59 -15.13
CA GLU A 154 -13.09 15.01 -15.60
C GLU A 154 -13.54 15.63 -16.93
N ASP A 155 -13.42 16.95 -17.08
CA ASP A 155 -13.69 17.64 -18.35
C ASP A 155 -12.77 17.16 -19.48
N TRP A 156 -11.49 16.92 -19.20
CA TRP A 156 -10.55 16.34 -20.15
C TRP A 156 -10.95 14.89 -20.55
N ARG A 157 -11.35 14.06 -19.59
CA ARG A 157 -11.85 12.71 -19.85
C ARG A 157 -13.11 12.73 -20.72
N ASN A 158 -14.03 13.63 -20.42
CA ASN A 158 -15.24 13.84 -21.20
C ASN A 158 -14.89 14.30 -22.64
N CYS A 159 -13.86 15.13 -22.80
CA CYS A 159 -13.34 15.53 -24.10
C CYS A 159 -12.77 14.35 -24.89
N LEU A 160 -11.99 13.47 -24.26
CA LEU A 160 -11.47 12.26 -24.89
C LEU A 160 -12.58 11.34 -25.39
N ASN A 161 -13.58 11.08 -24.55
CA ASN A 161 -14.72 10.22 -24.89
C ASN A 161 -15.51 10.77 -26.09
N LYS A 162 -15.66 12.10 -26.19
CA LYS A 162 -16.28 12.77 -27.36
C LYS A 162 -15.47 12.59 -28.65
N GLN A 163 -14.18 12.29 -28.56
CA GLN A 163 -13.31 11.97 -29.69
C GLN A 163 -13.15 10.46 -29.91
N GLU A 164 -14.03 9.63 -29.34
CA GLU A 164 -13.97 8.17 -29.41
C GLU A 164 -12.66 7.57 -28.85
N LYS A 165 -11.97 8.34 -27.99
CA LYS A 165 -10.80 7.88 -27.23
C LYS A 165 -11.23 7.60 -25.81
N SER A 166 -10.78 6.49 -25.23
CA SER A 166 -11.07 6.13 -23.84
C SER A 166 -9.79 6.08 -23.01
N ILE A 167 -9.94 6.42 -21.73
CA ILE A 167 -8.93 6.23 -20.69
C ILE A 167 -9.52 5.32 -19.62
N LYS A 168 -8.74 4.35 -19.14
CA LYS A 168 -9.18 3.44 -18.07
C LYS A 168 -9.28 4.23 -16.76
N ASP A 169 -10.21 3.83 -15.89
CA ASP A 169 -10.39 4.49 -14.59
C ASP A 169 -9.11 4.50 -13.74
N LYS A 170 -8.32 3.42 -13.81
CA LYS A 170 -7.02 3.30 -13.14
C LYS A 170 -6.00 4.32 -13.66
N ASP A 171 -5.93 4.50 -14.97
CA ASP A 171 -5.01 5.47 -15.59
C ASP A 171 -5.47 6.92 -15.31
N PHE A 172 -6.78 7.13 -15.27
CA PHE A 172 -7.38 8.42 -14.96
C PHE A 172 -7.24 8.81 -13.48
N GLY A 173 -7.34 7.86 -12.55
CA GLY A 173 -7.13 8.10 -11.12
C GLY A 173 -5.73 8.60 -10.80
N ARG A 174 -4.74 8.16 -11.57
CA ARG A 174 -3.31 8.48 -11.37
C ARG A 174 -2.85 9.80 -12.00
N CYS A 175 -3.72 10.51 -12.74
CA CYS A 175 -3.46 11.83 -13.34
C CYS A 175 -3.68 12.97 -12.34
#